data_AF-A0A1A8QJM6-F1
#
_entry.id   AF-A0A1A8QJM6-F1
#
_cell.length_a   1.000
_cell.length_b   1.000
_cell.length_c   1.000
_cell.angle_alpha   90.00
_cell.angle_beta   90.00
_cell.angle_gamma   90.00
#
_symmetry.space_group_name_H-M   'P 1'
#
loop_
_entity.id
_entity.type
_entity.pdbx_description
1 polymer ?
#
loop_
_entity_poly.entity_id
_entity_poly.type
_entity_poly.pdbx_seq_one_letter_code
_entity_poly.pdbx_strand_id
1 'polypeptide(L)'
;MNVVDHVRDMAGAGLYSNVRILSSLLLTMSNNNPELFSPAQKYQLLVYHADAIFHDKEYRNAACKYSMALQQKKVLNKTSKVRTSTGGAASNIQAQSLPSEIEVKYKIAECYTILKLDKDAIAVLDGIPSRQRTPKINMMLANLYRKAGQERSAVTSYKEVLRQCPLALDAII
;
A
#
# COMPACT_ATOMS: atom_id res chain seq x y z
N MET A 1 21.20 -2.24 13.64
CA MET A 1 20.01 -2.83 13.00
C MET A 1 18.80 -2.49 13.87
N ASN A 2 17.81 -1.79 13.35
CA ASN A 2 16.65 -1.31 14.13
C ASN A 2 15.64 -2.46 14.35
N VAL A 3 14.81 -2.43 15.40
CA VAL A 3 13.71 -3.40 15.59
C VAL A 3 12.76 -3.45 14.39
N VAL A 4 12.52 -2.32 13.73
CA VAL A 4 11.68 -2.25 12.52
C VAL A 4 12.34 -2.92 11.32
N ASP A 5 13.68 -2.92 11.24
CA ASP A 5 14.39 -3.67 10.19
C ASP A 5 14.17 -5.18 10.35
N HIS A 6 14.22 -5.69 11.59
CA HIS A 6 13.93 -7.11 11.85
C HIS A 6 12.48 -7.48 11.50
N VAL A 7 11.52 -6.59 11.75
CA VAL A 7 10.11 -6.80 11.31
C VAL A 7 10.03 -6.90 9.80
N ARG A 8 10.72 -6.01 9.06
CA ARG A 8 10.79 -6.07 7.59
C ARG A 8 11.40 -7.38 7.13
N ASP A 9 12.51 -7.81 7.73
CA ASP A 9 13.22 -9.01 7.30
C ASP A 9 12.38 -10.27 7.55
N MET A 10 11.65 -10.33 8.68
CA MET A 10 10.67 -11.39 8.93
C MET A 10 9.51 -11.39 7.92
N ALA A 11 9.01 -10.20 7.54
CA ALA A 11 7.98 -10.08 6.51
C ALA A 11 8.50 -10.53 5.14
N GLY A 12 9.76 -10.21 4.81
CA GLY A 12 10.43 -10.69 3.59
C GLY A 12 10.62 -12.22 3.58
N ALA A 13 10.81 -12.83 4.75
CA ALA A 13 10.86 -14.29 4.92
C ALA A 13 9.48 -14.96 4.94
N GLY A 14 8.38 -14.21 4.83
CA GLY A 14 7.02 -14.74 4.84
C GLY A 14 6.52 -15.21 6.21
N LEU A 15 7.18 -14.81 7.31
CA LEU A 15 6.83 -15.22 8.67
C LEU A 15 5.67 -14.37 9.25
N TYR A 16 4.54 -14.31 8.55
CA TYR A 16 3.45 -13.36 8.83
C TYR A 16 2.82 -13.51 10.22
N SER A 17 2.68 -14.73 10.74
CA SER A 17 2.16 -14.94 12.10
C SER A 17 3.07 -14.31 13.18
N ASN A 18 4.39 -14.40 13.01
CA ASN A 18 5.36 -13.76 13.91
C ASN A 18 5.34 -12.24 13.76
N VAL A 19 5.28 -11.76 12.51
CA VAL A 19 5.15 -10.33 12.21
C VAL A 19 3.91 -9.76 12.87
N ARG A 20 2.77 -10.46 12.83
CA ARG A 20 1.52 -10.00 13.47
C ARG A 20 1.69 -9.75 14.96
N ILE A 21 2.22 -10.73 15.69
CA ILE A 21 2.40 -10.65 17.15
C ILE A 21 3.36 -9.51 17.50
N LEU A 22 4.54 -9.49 16.87
CA LEU A 22 5.55 -8.48 17.18
C LEU A 22 5.07 -7.08 16.79
N SER A 23 4.52 -6.89 15.59
CA SER A 23 4.03 -5.59 15.14
C SER A 23 2.85 -5.07 15.98
N SER A 24 1.96 -5.95 16.45
CA SER A 24 0.88 -5.57 17.37
C SER A 24 1.42 -5.03 18.70
N LEU A 25 2.44 -5.68 19.28
CA LEU A 25 3.13 -5.21 20.48
C LEU A 25 3.80 -3.85 20.25
N LEU A 26 4.58 -3.72 19.18
CA LEU A 26 5.29 -2.48 18.86
C LEU A 26 4.33 -1.32 18.58
N LEU A 27 3.19 -1.56 17.92
CA LEU A 27 2.15 -0.55 17.73
C LEU A 27 1.52 -0.12 19.05
N THR A 28 1.27 -1.06 19.97
CA THR A 28 0.76 -0.77 21.31
C THR A 28 1.75 0.09 22.10
N MET A 29 3.04 -0.27 22.08
CA MET A 29 4.11 0.54 22.69
C MET A 29 4.19 1.93 22.06
N SER A 30 4.02 2.04 20.74
CA SER A 30 4.03 3.32 20.03
C SER A 30 2.84 4.22 20.36
N ASN A 31 1.69 3.65 20.71
CA ASN A 31 0.51 4.40 21.11
C ASN A 31 0.67 4.95 22.53
N ASN A 32 1.26 4.14 23.42
CA ASN A 32 1.54 4.54 24.80
C ASN A 32 2.72 5.52 24.89
N ASN A 33 3.68 5.42 23.98
CA ASN A 33 4.79 6.35 23.85
C ASN A 33 4.91 6.85 22.40
N PRO A 34 4.28 7.99 22.05
CA PRO A 34 4.28 8.52 20.69
C PRO A 34 5.67 8.86 20.12
N GLU A 35 6.67 9.10 20.95
CA GLU A 35 8.04 9.44 20.50
C GLU A 35 8.92 8.21 20.26
N LEU A 36 8.44 7.01 20.63
CA LEU A 36 9.20 5.77 20.53
C LEU A 36 9.68 5.45 19.10
N PHE A 37 8.88 5.80 18.09
CA PHE A 37 9.19 5.56 16.69
C PHE A 37 9.04 6.82 15.86
N SER A 38 9.95 7.01 14.91
CA SER A 38 9.83 8.07 13.91
C SER A 38 8.58 7.85 13.05
N PRO A 39 8.04 8.92 12.43
CA PRO A 39 6.86 8.79 11.57
C PRO A 39 7.01 7.77 10.43
N ALA A 40 8.23 7.60 9.91
CA ALA A 40 8.57 6.64 8.86
C ALA A 40 8.52 5.19 9.37
N GLN A 41 9.05 4.94 10.56
CA GLN A 41 8.99 3.63 11.22
C GLN A 41 7.56 3.24 11.58
N LYS A 42 6.74 4.18 12.06
CA LYS A 42 5.31 3.93 12.30
C LYS A 42 4.58 3.54 11.02
N TYR A 43 4.90 4.20 9.91
CA TYR A 43 4.34 3.84 8.61
C TYR A 43 4.72 2.41 8.20
N GLN A 44 6.01 2.04 8.30
CA GLN A 44 6.47 0.68 8.03
C GLN A 44 5.77 -0.37 8.90
N LEU A 45 5.71 -0.14 10.22
CA LEU A 45 5.04 -1.04 11.16
C LEU A 45 3.57 -1.23 10.82
N LEU A 46 2.85 -0.16 10.48
CA LEU A 46 1.44 -0.25 10.08
C LEU A 46 1.26 -1.08 8.79
N VAL A 47 2.14 -0.91 7.80
CA VAL A 47 2.07 -1.68 6.54
C VAL A 47 2.36 -3.16 6.79
N TYR A 48 3.44 -3.50 7.50
CA TYR A 48 3.78 -4.89 7.78
C TYR A 48 2.75 -5.58 8.68
N HIS A 49 2.16 -4.85 9.63
CA HIS A 49 1.06 -5.36 10.44
C HIS A 49 -0.18 -5.64 9.58
N ALA A 50 -0.52 -4.73 8.66
CA ALA A 50 -1.64 -4.90 7.75
C ALA A 50 -1.41 -6.08 6.78
N ASP A 51 -0.18 -6.26 6.28
CA ASP A 51 0.20 -7.44 5.48
C ASP A 51 -0.04 -8.73 6.26
N ALA A 52 0.41 -8.80 7.52
CA ALA A 52 0.18 -9.98 8.34
C ALA A 52 -1.31 -10.28 8.57
N ILE A 53 -2.14 -9.25 8.83
CA ILE A 53 -3.60 -9.40 8.95
C ILE A 53 -4.24 -9.85 7.64
N PHE A 54 -3.73 -9.36 6.51
CA PHE A 54 -4.19 -9.78 5.18
C PHE A 54 -3.94 -11.28 4.96
N HIS A 55 -2.76 -11.78 5.34
CA HIS A 55 -2.44 -13.20 5.26
C HIS A 55 -3.32 -14.09 6.16
N ASP A 56 -3.78 -13.57 7.29
CA ASP A 56 -4.77 -14.23 8.16
C ASP A 56 -6.22 -14.14 7.63
N LYS A 57 -6.41 -13.59 6.42
CA LYS A 57 -7.72 -13.44 5.73
C LYS A 57 -8.69 -12.49 6.43
N GLU A 58 -8.20 -11.65 7.34
CA GLU A 58 -8.99 -10.62 8.02
C GLU A 58 -9.03 -9.32 7.20
N TYR A 59 -9.57 -9.40 5.98
CA TYR A 59 -9.46 -8.33 4.96
C TYR A 59 -10.03 -6.98 5.40
N ARG A 60 -11.10 -6.96 6.20
CA ARG A 60 -11.68 -5.70 6.72
C ARG A 60 -10.71 -5.01 7.69
N ASN A 61 -10.05 -5.79 8.54
CA ASN A 61 -9.08 -5.27 9.50
C ASN A 61 -7.81 -4.81 8.77
N ALA A 62 -7.36 -5.57 7.76
CA ALA A 62 -6.22 -5.21 6.93
C ALA A 62 -6.45 -3.87 6.22
N ALA A 63 -7.60 -3.69 5.56
CA ALA A 63 -7.96 -2.44 4.88
C ALA A 63 -7.96 -1.23 5.85
N CYS A 64 -8.45 -1.42 7.07
CA CYS A 64 -8.40 -0.39 8.12
C CYS A 64 -6.95 -0.02 8.49
N LYS A 65 -6.09 -1.01 8.73
CA LYS A 65 -4.68 -0.77 9.08
C LYS A 65 -3.87 -0.14 7.93
N TYR A 66 -4.09 -0.55 6.69
CA TYR A 66 -3.49 0.13 5.54
C TYR A 66 -3.97 1.58 5.40
N SER A 67 -5.25 1.85 5.67
CA SER A 67 -5.79 3.21 5.66
C SER A 67 -5.13 4.09 6.73
N MET A 68 -4.89 3.56 7.93
CA MET A 68 -4.09 4.23 8.97
C MET A 68 -2.65 4.47 8.49
N ALA A 69 -2.04 3.53 7.78
CA ALA A 69 -0.71 3.71 7.19
C ALA A 69 -0.70 4.88 6.18
N LEU A 70 -1.70 5.00 5.31
CA LEU A 70 -1.81 6.12 4.38
C LEU A 70 -1.99 7.47 5.09
N GLN A 71 -2.74 7.52 6.19
CA GLN A 71 -2.84 8.72 7.02
C GLN A 71 -1.47 9.10 7.61
N GLN A 72 -0.73 8.13 8.14
CA GLN A 72 0.61 8.34 8.66
C GLN A 72 1.59 8.84 7.58
N LYS A 73 1.48 8.32 6.36
CA LYS A 73 2.28 8.76 5.20
C LYS A 73 2.01 10.22 4.83
N LYS A 74 0.76 10.71 4.96
CA LYS A 74 0.45 12.13 4.78
C LYS A 74 1.17 13.03 5.79
N VAL A 75 1.30 12.59 7.04
CA VAL A 75 2.04 13.32 8.09
C VAL A 75 3.54 13.37 7.77
N LEU A 76 4.11 12.25 7.30
CA LEU A 76 5.51 12.17 6.87
C LEU A 76 5.81 13.15 5.71
N ASN A 77 4.93 13.22 4.72
CA ASN A 77 5.14 14.09 3.56
C ASN A 77 5.01 15.60 3.91
N LYS A 78 4.23 15.96 4.95
CA LYS A 78 4.14 17.34 5.45
C LYS A 78 5.40 17.78 6.18
N THR A 79 5.97 16.91 7.01
CA THR A 79 7.19 17.19 7.78
C THR A 79 8.45 17.28 6.90
N SER A 80 8.47 16.59 5.76
CA SER A 80 9.57 16.70 4.79
C SER A 80 9.67 18.05 4.08
N LYS A 81 8.57 18.81 3.93
CA LYS A 81 8.57 20.11 3.23
C LYS A 81 9.18 21.25 4.04
N VAL A 82 9.39 21.07 5.34
CA VAL A 82 9.97 22.09 6.24
C VAL A 82 11.50 22.04 6.25
N ARG A 83 12.12 20.94 5.78
CA ARG A 83 13.56 20.69 5.88
C ARG A 83 14.38 20.97 4.61
N THR A 84 13.81 21.65 3.61
CA THR A 84 14.55 22.05 2.42
C THR A 84 15.39 23.29 2.68
N SER A 85 16.53 23.12 3.36
CA SER A 85 17.64 24.07 3.28
C SER A 85 19.04 23.47 3.41
N THR A 86 19.22 22.17 3.71
CA THR A 86 20.58 21.57 3.69
C THR A 86 20.56 20.04 3.45
N GLY A 87 21.27 19.59 2.42
CA GLY A 87 21.78 18.21 2.33
C GLY A 87 21.00 17.22 1.44
N GLY A 88 21.21 17.30 0.13
CA GLY A 88 20.83 16.24 -0.81
C GLY A 88 21.83 15.07 -0.76
N ALA A 89 21.36 13.90 -0.32
CA ALA A 89 21.88 12.54 -0.61
C ALA A 89 21.22 11.50 0.33
N ALA A 90 21.07 11.82 1.62
CA ALA A 90 20.55 10.88 2.63
C ALA A 90 19.02 10.65 2.57
N SER A 91 18.27 11.62 2.05
CA SER A 91 16.81 11.55 1.88
C SER A 91 16.36 10.50 0.86
N ASN A 92 17.23 10.15 -0.11
CA ASN A 92 16.92 9.19 -1.15
C ASN A 92 17.04 7.73 -0.67
N ILE A 93 17.97 7.45 0.25
CA ILE A 93 18.20 6.10 0.79
C ILE A 93 17.06 5.67 1.74
N GLN A 94 16.57 6.59 2.58
CA GLN A 94 15.41 6.30 3.43
C GLN A 94 14.14 6.05 2.61
N ALA A 95 13.95 6.76 1.50
CA ALA A 95 12.80 6.57 0.61
C ALA A 95 12.79 5.19 -0.07
N GLN A 96 13.95 4.61 -0.38
CA GLN A 96 14.04 3.27 -1.00
C GLN A 96 13.66 2.12 -0.06
N SER A 97 13.71 2.32 1.26
CA SER A 97 13.36 1.30 2.26
C SER A 97 11.88 1.31 2.70
N LEU A 98 11.09 2.29 2.24
CA LEU A 98 9.71 2.45 2.64
C LEU A 98 8.78 1.75 1.65
N PRO A 99 7.73 1.04 2.14
CA PRO A 99 6.68 0.54 1.28
C PRO A 99 6.08 1.64 0.39
N SER A 100 5.79 1.31 -0.86
CA SER A 100 5.24 2.29 -1.81
C SER A 100 3.79 2.63 -1.46
N GLU A 101 3.44 3.92 -1.47
CA GLU A 101 2.05 4.38 -1.26
C GLU A 101 1.09 3.76 -2.31
N ILE A 102 1.55 3.64 -3.55
CA ILE A 102 0.81 3.07 -4.67
C ILE A 102 0.50 1.60 -4.40
N GLU A 103 1.46 0.87 -3.81
CA GLU A 103 1.30 -0.53 -3.45
C GLU A 103 0.37 -0.72 -2.25
N VAL A 104 0.43 0.16 -1.25
CA VAL A 104 -0.52 0.13 -0.13
C VAL A 104 -1.95 0.38 -0.61
N LYS A 105 -2.17 1.33 -1.54
CA LYS A 105 -3.49 1.55 -2.15
C LYS A 105 -3.97 0.34 -2.95
N TYR A 106 -3.07 -0.32 -3.68
CA TYR A 106 -3.40 -1.56 -4.37
C TYR A 106 -3.84 -2.66 -3.40
N LYS A 107 -3.12 -2.87 -2.29
CA LYS A 107 -3.47 -3.85 -1.24
C LYS A 107 -4.81 -3.54 -0.56
N ILE A 108 -5.14 -2.26 -0.34
CA ILE A 108 -6.48 -1.87 0.15
C ILE A 108 -7.56 -2.29 -0.86
N ALA A 109 -7.36 -1.99 -2.14
CA ALA A 109 -8.34 -2.32 -3.16
C ALA A 109 -8.47 -3.84 -3.38
N GLU A 110 -7.39 -4.61 -3.19
CA GLU A 110 -7.44 -6.07 -3.13
C GLU A 110 -8.31 -6.56 -1.96
N CYS A 111 -8.14 -6.00 -0.76
CA CYS A 111 -9.03 -6.30 0.39
C CYS A 111 -10.51 -6.04 0.04
N TYR A 112 -10.80 -4.88 -0.57
CA TYR A 112 -12.17 -4.53 -0.96
C TYR A 112 -12.74 -5.45 -2.05
N THR A 113 -11.92 -5.87 -3.02
CA THR A 113 -12.32 -6.82 -4.06
C THR A 113 -12.71 -8.17 -3.46
N ILE A 114 -11.92 -8.67 -2.50
CA ILE A 114 -12.23 -9.93 -1.79
C ILE A 114 -13.51 -9.80 -0.96
N LEU A 115 -13.73 -8.64 -0.34
CA LEU A 115 -14.95 -8.31 0.40
C LEU A 115 -16.16 -8.00 -0.50
N LYS A 116 -16.00 -8.06 -1.84
CA LYS A 116 -17.02 -7.70 -2.84
C LYS A 116 -17.50 -6.25 -2.76
N LEU A 117 -16.67 -5.36 -2.19
CA LEU A 117 -16.89 -3.92 -2.11
C LEU A 117 -16.27 -3.22 -3.34
N ASP A 118 -16.74 -3.59 -4.53
CA ASP A 118 -16.10 -3.18 -5.80
C ASP A 118 -16.06 -1.66 -5.99
N LYS A 119 -17.10 -0.95 -5.52
CA LYS A 119 -17.16 0.52 -5.59
C LYS A 119 -16.05 1.19 -4.78
N ASP A 120 -15.77 0.67 -3.58
CA ASP A 120 -14.71 1.19 -2.72
C ASP A 120 -13.32 0.87 -3.30
N ALA A 121 -13.15 -0.32 -3.89
CA ALA A 121 -11.94 -0.70 -4.59
C ALA A 121 -11.64 0.26 -5.77
N ILE A 122 -12.65 0.53 -6.61
CA ILE A 122 -12.54 1.50 -7.71
C ILE A 122 -12.13 2.87 -7.18
N ALA A 123 -12.81 3.38 -6.14
CA ALA A 123 -12.53 4.70 -5.58
C ALA A 123 -11.07 4.84 -5.07
N VAL A 124 -10.53 3.80 -4.44
CA VAL A 124 -9.14 3.80 -3.96
C VAL A 124 -8.14 3.82 -5.11
N LEU A 125 -8.36 3.00 -6.14
CA LEU A 125 -7.48 2.94 -7.30
C LEU A 125 -7.58 4.20 -8.17
N ASP A 126 -8.76 4.80 -8.28
CA ASP A 126 -8.95 6.04 -9.02
C ASP A 126 -8.23 7.23 -8.37
N GLY A 127 -8.08 7.19 -7.04
CA GLY A 127 -7.25 8.14 -6.30
C GLY A 127 -5.74 8.05 -6.61
N ILE A 128 -5.29 7.10 -7.43
CA ILE A 128 -3.91 7.02 -7.93
C ILE A 128 -3.83 7.79 -9.25
N PRO A 129 -2.92 8.78 -9.41
CA PRO A 129 -2.74 9.48 -10.68
C PRO A 129 -2.39 8.51 -11.82
N SER A 130 -3.00 8.67 -13.00
CA SER A 130 -2.85 7.72 -14.12
C SER A 130 -1.40 7.43 -14.51
N ARG A 131 -0.52 8.44 -14.44
CA ARG A 131 0.93 8.30 -14.74
C ARG A 131 1.69 7.41 -13.75
N GLN A 132 1.14 7.19 -12.55
CA GLN A 132 1.74 6.38 -11.49
C GLN A 132 1.11 4.99 -11.40
N ARG A 133 0.05 4.70 -12.17
CA ARG A 133 -0.60 3.39 -12.17
C ARG A 133 0.28 2.39 -12.91
N THR A 134 0.57 1.28 -12.23
CA THR A 134 1.29 0.13 -12.80
C THR A 134 0.32 -0.75 -13.61
N PRO A 135 0.81 -1.65 -14.47
CA PRO A 135 -0.04 -2.57 -15.22
C PRO A 135 -0.98 -3.38 -14.32
N LYS A 136 -0.49 -3.85 -13.15
CA LYS A 136 -1.33 -4.57 -12.17
C LYS A 136 -2.52 -3.74 -11.65
N ILE A 137 -2.33 -2.44 -11.45
CA ILE A 137 -3.40 -1.53 -11.00
C ILE A 137 -4.41 -1.32 -12.12
N ASN A 138 -3.94 -1.00 -13.32
CA ASN A 138 -4.83 -0.77 -14.47
C ASN A 138 -5.61 -2.04 -14.83
N MET A 139 -5.01 -3.21 -14.69
CA MET A 139 -5.67 -4.50 -14.91
C MET A 139 -6.81 -4.72 -13.90
N MET A 140 -6.55 -4.51 -12.61
CA MET A 140 -7.59 -4.64 -11.58
C MET A 140 -8.71 -3.62 -11.77
N LEU A 141 -8.36 -2.36 -12.08
CA LEU A 141 -9.33 -1.30 -12.34
C LEU A 141 -10.21 -1.62 -13.55
N ALA A 142 -9.62 -2.12 -14.64
CA ALA A 142 -10.36 -2.52 -15.84
C ALA A 142 -11.36 -3.65 -15.55
N ASN A 143 -10.94 -4.66 -14.80
CA ASN A 143 -11.80 -5.77 -14.36
C ASN A 143 -12.96 -5.29 -13.48
N LEU A 144 -12.69 -4.39 -12.53
CA LEU A 144 -13.72 -3.81 -11.66
C LEU A 144 -14.71 -2.94 -12.45
N TYR A 145 -14.23 -2.13 -13.40
CA TYR A 145 -15.11 -1.34 -14.28
C TYR A 145 -15.97 -2.22 -15.17
N ARG A 146 -15.42 -3.30 -15.75
CA ARG A 146 -16.17 -4.27 -16.54
C ARG A 146 -17.30 -4.88 -15.71
N LYS A 147 -16.98 -5.32 -14.48
CA LYS A 147 -17.97 -5.87 -13.52
C LYS A 147 -19.05 -4.85 -13.14
N ALA A 148 -18.70 -3.56 -13.08
CA ALA A 148 -19.62 -2.47 -12.78
C ALA A 148 -20.41 -1.95 -14.01
N GLY A 149 -20.21 -2.52 -15.21
CA GLY A 149 -20.87 -2.07 -16.45
C GLY A 149 -20.30 -0.78 -17.05
N GLN A 150 -19.12 -0.34 -16.61
CA GLN A 150 -18.46 0.89 -17.09
C GLN A 150 -17.51 0.60 -18.26
N GLU A 151 -18.06 0.21 -19.41
CA GLU A 151 -17.29 -0.30 -20.55
C GLU A 151 -16.21 0.68 -21.06
N ARG A 152 -16.56 1.97 -21.19
CA ARG A 152 -15.62 2.99 -21.69
C ARG A 152 -14.39 3.13 -20.77
N SER A 153 -14.61 3.10 -19.45
CA SER A 153 -13.55 3.19 -18.45
C SER A 153 -12.70 1.92 -18.42
N ALA A 154 -13.34 0.75 -18.57
CA ALA A 154 -12.67 -0.54 -18.67
C ALA A 154 -11.74 -0.59 -19.88
N VAL A 155 -12.23 -0.25 -21.08
CA VAL A 155 -11.44 -0.22 -22.32
C VAL A 155 -10.25 0.74 -22.20
N THR A 156 -10.45 1.92 -21.61
CA THR A 156 -9.36 2.89 -21.39
C THR A 156 -8.26 2.28 -20.51
N SER A 157 -8.66 1.56 -19.45
CA SER A 157 -7.72 0.93 -18.52
C SER A 157 -6.99 -0.26 -19.17
N TYR A 158 -7.68 -1.12 -19.93
CA TYR A 158 -7.05 -2.22 -20.68
C TYR A 158 -6.05 -1.72 -21.73
N LYS A 159 -6.37 -0.63 -22.44
CA LYS A 159 -5.42 -0.02 -23.39
C LYS A 159 -4.13 0.41 -22.73
N GLU A 160 -4.20 0.96 -21.51
CA GLU A 160 -2.99 1.34 -20.77
C GLU A 160 -2.17 0.13 -20.30
N VAL A 161 -2.83 -0.98 -19.97
CA VAL A 161 -2.15 -2.26 -19.71
C VAL A 161 -1.38 -2.72 -20.95
N LEU A 162 -2.06 -2.79 -22.11
CA LEU A 162 -1.44 -3.25 -23.37
C LEU A 162 -0.34 -2.31 -23.88
N ARG A 163 -0.44 -1.01 -23.58
CA ARG A 163 0.62 -0.04 -23.90
C ARG A 163 1.92 -0.34 -23.16
N GLN A 164 1.85 -0.81 -21.92
CA GLN A 164 3.02 -1.13 -21.09
C GLN A 164 3.44 -2.59 -21.23
N CYS A 165 2.48 -3.50 -21.38
CA CYS A 165 2.66 -4.94 -21.48
C CYS A 165 1.81 -5.49 -22.65
N PRO A 166 2.32 -5.44 -23.90
CA PRO A 166 1.56 -5.84 -25.09
C PRO A 166 1.08 -7.31 -25.08
N LEU A 167 1.76 -8.17 -24.30
CA LEU A 167 1.45 -9.59 -24.17
C LEU A 167 0.47 -9.92 -23.03
N ALA A 168 -0.18 -8.93 -22.42
CA ALA A 168 -1.21 -9.15 -21.42
C ALA A 168 -2.51 -9.67 -22.09
N LEU A 169 -2.53 -10.96 -22.45
CA LEU A 169 -3.60 -11.57 -23.24
C LEU A 169 -4.98 -11.48 -22.57
N ASP A 170 -5.04 -11.53 -21.24
CA ASP A 170 -6.29 -11.39 -20.47
C ASP A 170 -6.92 -9.98 -20.61
N ALA A 171 -6.17 -8.99 -21.09
CA ALA A 171 -6.71 -7.67 -21.43
C ALA A 171 -7.25 -7.58 -22.86
N ILE A 172 -7.04 -8.62 -23.68
CA ILE A 172 -7.47 -8.71 -25.08
C ILE A 172 -8.77 -9.54 -25.20
N ILE A 173 -8.89 -10.57 -24.37
CA ILE A 173 -10.00 -11.54 -24.34
C ILE A 173 -11.19 -10.96 -23.55
#